data_AF-A0A941UKX0-F1
#
_entry.id   AF-A0A941UKX0-F1
#
_cell.length_a   1.000
_cell.length_b   1.000
_cell.length_c   1.000
_cell.angle_alpha   90.00
_cell.angle_beta   90.00
_cell.angle_gamma   90.00
#
_symmetry.space_group_name_H-M   'P 1'
#
loop_
_entity.id
_entity.type
_entity.pdbx_description
1 polymer ?
#
loop_
_entity_poly.entity_id
_entity_poly.type
_entity_poly.pdbx_seq_one_letter_code
_entity_poly.pdbx_strand_id
1 'polypeptide(L)'
;MVYSRIGEKADAVIKRIISSVKQQWIVVSSDRDIANYAWASGSIPAKAEDFLRSLERTEISFSNSQQDDDEDIGPQRKGNPRKLSKKDKAIARALSKL
;
A
#
# COMPACT_ATOMS: atom_id res chain seq x y z
N MET A 1 6.31 -4.34 18.41
CA MET A 1 5.60 -5.57 17.99
C MET A 1 4.33 -5.72 18.80
N VAL A 2 3.22 -6.14 18.18
CA VAL A 2 1.91 -6.34 18.84
C VAL A 2 1.49 -7.80 18.59
N TYR A 3 0.97 -8.48 19.61
CA TYR A 3 0.51 -9.87 19.53
C TYR A 3 -1.00 -9.96 19.75
N SER A 4 -1.66 -10.91 19.11
CA SER A 4 -3.07 -11.22 19.38
C SER A 4 -3.23 -11.99 20.69
N ARG A 5 -4.39 -11.87 21.34
CA ARG A 5 -4.73 -12.68 22.50
C ARG A 5 -5.12 -14.10 22.09
N ILE A 6 -5.07 -15.04 23.04
CA ILE A 6 -5.56 -16.40 22.83
C ILE A 6 -7.05 -16.35 22.42
N GLY A 7 -7.40 -16.99 21.30
CA GLY A 7 -8.76 -16.96 20.75
C GLY A 7 -9.14 -15.71 19.94
N GLU A 8 -8.26 -14.71 19.83
CA GLU A 8 -8.48 -13.51 19.00
C GLU A 8 -7.78 -13.68 17.64
N LYS A 9 -8.52 -13.51 16.54
CA LYS A 9 -7.95 -13.55 15.19
C LYS A 9 -7.08 -12.32 14.96
N ALA A 10 -5.93 -12.51 14.31
CA ALA A 10 -5.03 -11.43 13.91
C ALA A 10 -5.76 -10.34 13.11
N ASP A 11 -6.64 -10.73 12.18
CA ASP A 11 -7.42 -9.81 11.36
C ASP A 11 -8.28 -8.86 12.21
N ALA A 12 -8.88 -9.38 13.29
CA ALA A 12 -9.69 -8.58 14.21
C ALA A 12 -8.83 -7.54 14.95
N VAL A 13 -7.62 -7.92 15.36
CA VAL A 13 -6.64 -7.01 15.98
C VAL A 13 -6.22 -5.93 14.99
N ILE A 14 -5.90 -6.30 13.75
CA ILE A 14 -5.47 -5.36 12.71
C ILE A 14 -6.60 -4.36 12.39
N LYS A 15 -7.83 -4.84 12.19
CA LYS A 15 -9.00 -3.99 11.96
C LYS A 15 -9.22 -3.02 13.12
N ARG A 16 -9.12 -3.50 14.37
CA ARG A 16 -9.20 -2.63 15.56
C ARG A 16 -8.12 -1.55 15.56
N ILE A 17 -6.88 -1.88 15.21
CA ILE A 17 -5.79 -0.90 15.15
C ILE A 17 -6.09 0.17 14.09
N ILE A 18 -6.45 -0.24 12.87
CA ILE A 18 -6.80 0.65 11.76
C ILE A 18 -7.90 1.64 12.17
N SER A 19 -8.91 1.17 12.91
CA SER A 19 -10.04 2.02 13.32
C SER A 19 -9.79 2.83 14.60
N SER A 20 -8.83 2.44 15.43
CA SER A 20 -8.59 3.08 16.73
C SER A 20 -7.99 4.48 16.63
N VAL A 21 -7.31 4.80 15.52
CA VAL A 21 -6.61 6.08 15.35
C VAL A 21 -7.06 6.73 14.03
N LYS A 22 -7.41 8.03 14.06
CA LYS A 22 -7.74 8.82 12.85
C LYS A 22 -6.49 9.16 12.00
N GLN A 23 -5.51 8.26 11.96
CA GLN A 23 -4.29 8.40 11.15
C GLN A 23 -4.41 7.52 9.91
N GLN A 24 -3.74 7.94 8.83
CA GLN A 24 -3.64 7.14 7.61
C GLN A 24 -2.61 6.03 7.84
N TRP A 25 -3.06 4.78 7.86
CA TRP A 25 -2.19 3.62 7.98
C TRP A 25 -1.84 3.05 6.60
N ILE A 26 -0.63 2.53 6.46
CA ILE A 26 -0.26 1.63 5.37
C ILE A 26 -0.40 0.21 5.90
N VAL A 27 -1.24 -0.59 5.24
CA VAL A 27 -1.55 -1.96 5.68
C VAL A 27 -0.99 -2.92 4.65
N VAL A 28 0.07 -3.63 4.99
CA VAL A 28 0.66 -4.63 4.10
C VAL A 28 0.03 -5.99 4.40
N SER A 29 -0.75 -6.53 3.47
CA SER A 29 -1.36 -7.86 3.61
C SER A 29 -1.74 -8.46 2.25
N SER A 30 -1.69 -9.80 2.16
CA SER A 30 -2.23 -10.56 1.03
C SER A 30 -3.72 -10.90 1.21
N ASP A 31 -4.28 -10.66 2.40
CA ASP A 31 -5.68 -10.91 2.70
C ASP A 31 -6.59 -9.81 2.15
N ARG A 32 -7.56 -10.21 1.30
CA ARG A 32 -8.51 -9.30 0.66
C ARG A 32 -9.47 -8.65 1.64
N ASP A 33 -9.86 -9.32 2.72
CA ASP A 33 -10.79 -8.78 3.71
C ASP A 33 -10.14 -7.67 4.54
N ILE A 34 -8.86 -7.82 4.87
CA ILE A 34 -8.09 -6.76 5.55
C ILE A 34 -7.88 -5.58 4.60
N ALA A 35 -7.53 -5.84 3.34
CA ALA A 35 -7.34 -4.78 2.35
C ALA A 35 -8.62 -3.97 2.10
N ASN A 36 -9.77 -4.64 1.98
CA ASN A 36 -11.07 -3.99 1.83
C ASN A 36 -11.42 -3.14 3.05
N TYR A 37 -11.13 -3.64 4.26
CA TYR A 37 -11.37 -2.89 5.49
C TYR A 37 -10.47 -1.65 5.61
N ALA A 38 -9.21 -1.76 5.20
CA ALA A 38 -8.27 -0.64 5.16
C ALA A 38 -8.79 0.47 4.22
N TRP A 39 -9.23 0.10 3.01
CA TRP A 39 -9.85 1.04 2.07
C TRP A 39 -11.09 1.73 2.65
N ALA A 40 -11.98 0.97 3.29
CA ALA A 40 -13.20 1.50 3.90
C ALA A 40 -12.89 2.46 5.06
N SER A 41 -11.79 2.22 5.78
CA SER A 41 -11.35 3.04 6.91
C SER A 41 -10.48 4.24 6.50
N GLY A 42 -10.25 4.45 5.20
CA GLY A 42 -9.41 5.54 4.68
C GLY A 42 -7.89 5.31 4.79
N SER A 43 -7.49 4.06 5.01
CA SER A 43 -6.09 3.60 5.01
C SER A 43 -5.71 3.00 3.66
N ILE A 44 -4.40 2.92 3.38
CA ILE A 44 -3.87 2.46 2.09
C ILE A 44 -3.40 1.01 2.25
N PRO A 45 -4.10 0.02 1.67
CA PRO A 45 -3.58 -1.34 1.63
C PRO A 45 -2.52 -1.50 0.54
N ALA A 46 -1.45 -2.20 0.86
CA ALA A 46 -0.41 -2.62 -0.07
C ALA A 46 -0.34 -4.15 -0.07
N LYS A 47 -0.12 -4.77 -1.23
CA LYS A 47 0.14 -6.20 -1.29
C LYS A 47 1.53 -6.50 -0.75
N ALA A 48 1.69 -7.67 -0.15
CA ALA A 48 2.99 -8.12 0.35
C ALA A 48 4.05 -8.14 -0.77
N GLU A 49 3.69 -8.62 -1.96
CA GLU A 49 4.59 -8.66 -3.13
C GLU A 49 5.05 -7.26 -3.56
N ASP A 50 4.13 -6.29 -3.63
CA ASP A 50 4.46 -4.91 -4.01
C ASP A 50 5.35 -4.24 -2.96
N PHE A 51 5.08 -4.52 -1.68
CA PHE A 51 5.90 -4.02 -0.57
C PHE A 51 7.32 -4.61 -0.60
N LEU A 52 7.46 -5.92 -0.83
CA LEU A 52 8.77 -6.57 -0.93
C LEU A 52 9.58 -6.04 -2.13
N ARG A 53 8.94 -5.88 -3.30
CA ARG A 53 9.57 -5.29 -4.48
C ARG A 53 10.02 -3.85 -4.23
N SER A 54 9.21 -3.07 -3.51
CA SER A 54 9.60 -1.72 -3.11
C SER A 54 10.78 -1.74 -2.16
N LEU A 55 10.82 -2.67 -1.19
CA LEU A 55 11.93 -2.80 -0.25
C LEU A 55 13.23 -3.20 -0.96
N GLU A 56 13.17 -4.17 -1.89
CA GLU A 56 14.31 -4.57 -2.71
C GLU A 56 14.83 -3.42 -3.59
N ARG A 57 13.93 -2.66 -4.21
CA ARG A 57 14.30 -1.44 -4.95
C ARG A 57 14.91 -0.38 -4.04
N THR A 58 14.38 -0.20 -2.85
CA THR A 58 14.87 0.76 -1.87
C THR A 58 16.26 0.36 -1.35
N GLU A 59 16.53 -0.91 -1.06
CA GLU A 59 17.88 -1.42 -0.74
C GLU A 59 18.88 -1.16 -1.88
N ILE A 60 18.45 -1.30 -3.14
CA ILE A 60 19.27 -0.99 -4.32
C ILE A 60 19.43 0.53 -4.51
N SER A 61 18.40 1.34 -4.24
CA SER A 61 18.43 2.81 -4.35
C SER A 61 19.19 3.50 -3.21
N PHE A 62 19.31 2.89 -2.02
CA PHE A 62 20.23 3.38 -0.98
C PHE A 62 21.70 3.22 -1.38
N SER A 63 22.01 2.30 -2.29
CA SER A 63 23.34 2.14 -2.90
C SER A 63 23.59 3.08 -4.09
N ASN A 64 22.55 3.48 -4.82
CA ASN A 64 22.67 4.32 -6.00
C ASN A 64 21.64 5.45 -5.96
N SER A 65 22.08 6.59 -5.47
CA SER A 65 21.38 7.86 -5.59
C SER A 65 21.04 8.18 -7.04
N GLN A 66 19.76 8.46 -7.29
CA GLN A 66 19.15 9.04 -8.50
C GLN A 66 19.08 8.14 -9.74
N GLN A 67 17.86 7.80 -10.17
CA GLN A 67 17.25 8.33 -11.41
C GLN A 67 15.86 7.72 -11.65
N ASP A 68 14.97 8.56 -12.17
CA ASP A 68 13.75 8.19 -12.89
C ASP A 68 14.00 7.03 -13.86
N ASP A 69 13.06 6.10 -14.00
CA ASP A 69 12.35 5.97 -15.29
C ASP A 69 11.09 5.09 -15.18
N ASP A 70 10.13 5.49 -16.00
CA ASP A 70 8.92 4.76 -16.38
C ASP A 70 9.25 3.35 -16.88
N GLU A 71 8.46 2.32 -16.52
CA GLU A 71 8.18 1.19 -17.41
C GLU A 71 6.97 0.32 -16.96
N ASP A 72 5.86 0.58 -17.67
CA ASP A 72 4.73 -0.25 -18.13
C ASP A 72 4.74 -1.77 -17.84
N ILE A 73 3.61 -2.34 -17.32
CA ILE A 73 2.97 -3.60 -17.83
C ILE A 73 1.47 -3.70 -17.38
N GLY A 74 0.51 -3.54 -18.30
CA GLY A 74 -0.86 -4.08 -18.17
C GLY A 74 -1.94 -3.45 -19.08
N PRO A 75 -2.86 -4.23 -19.69
CA PRO A 75 -3.45 -3.92 -21.00
C PRO A 75 -4.48 -2.76 -21.03
N GLN A 76 -4.29 -1.95 -22.08
CA GLN A 76 -5.19 -1.00 -22.73
C GLN A 76 -6.69 -1.16 -22.41
N ARG A 77 -7.23 -0.27 -21.57
CA ARG A 77 -8.65 0.09 -21.59
C ARG A 77 -8.78 1.48 -22.22
N LYS A 78 -9.33 1.49 -23.43
CA LYS A 78 -9.66 2.64 -24.27
C LYS A 78 -10.42 3.71 -23.48
N GLY A 79 -9.73 4.77 -23.07
CA GLY A 79 -10.30 5.94 -22.40
C GLY A 79 -9.23 6.91 -21.92
N ASN A 80 -8.94 7.94 -22.72
CA ASN A 80 -8.02 9.07 -22.49
C ASN A 80 -6.77 8.80 -21.60
N PRO A 81 -5.61 8.43 -22.19
CA PRO A 81 -4.42 7.91 -21.50
C PRO A 81 -3.60 8.93 -20.69
N ARG A 82 -4.07 10.16 -20.50
CA ARG A 82 -3.28 11.25 -19.88
C ARG A 82 -3.79 11.75 -18.53
N LYS A 83 -4.80 11.10 -17.95
CA LYS A 83 -5.30 11.47 -16.61
C LYS A 83 -5.24 10.28 -15.67
N LEU A 84 -4.11 10.19 -14.95
CA LEU A 84 -4.04 9.42 -13.70
C LEU A 84 -5.28 9.71 -12.87
N SER A 85 -5.98 8.66 -12.42
CA SER A 85 -7.15 8.82 -11.57
C SER A 85 -6.74 9.58 -10.32
N LYS A 86 -7.70 10.28 -9.68
CA LYS A 86 -7.43 10.97 -8.41
C LYS A 86 -6.80 10.03 -7.37
N LYS A 87 -7.14 8.73 -7.45
CA LYS A 87 -6.59 7.66 -6.62
C LYS A 87 -5.11 7.42 -6.90
N ASP A 88 -4.72 7.29 -8.17
CA ASP A 88 -3.33 7.03 -8.57
C ASP A 88 -2.42 8.21 -8.21
N LYS A 89 -2.92 9.44 -8.32
CA LYS A 89 -2.18 10.64 -7.86
C LYS A 89 -1.98 10.69 -6.35
N ALA A 90 -2.95 10.21 -5.58
CA ALA A 90 -2.83 10.16 -4.13
C ALA A 90 -1.82 9.10 -3.70
N ILE A 91 -1.82 7.94 -4.36
CA ILE A 91 -0.87 6.85 -4.13
C ILE A 91 0.56 7.33 -4.47
N ALA A 92 0.76 7.94 -5.63
CA ALA A 92 2.07 8.48 -6.02
C ALA A 92 2.62 9.53 -5.04
N ARG A 93 1.77 10.43 -4.51
CA ARG A 93 2.17 11.44 -3.51
C ARG A 93 2.50 10.86 -2.13
N ALA A 94 1.83 9.78 -1.75
CA ALA A 94 2.11 9.10 -0.49
C ALA A 94 3.45 8.35 -0.58
N LEU A 95 3.70 7.70 -1.72
CA LEU A 95 4.95 7.00 -2.02
C LEU A 95 6.14 7.94 -2.16
N SER A 96 5.96 9.15 -2.70
CA SER A 96 7.05 10.14 -2.85
C SER A 96 7.47 10.83 -1.54
N LYS A 97 6.81 10.53 -0.42
CA LYS A 97 7.07 11.12 0.91
C LYS A 97 7.63 10.13 1.92
N LEU A 98 7.76 8.87 1.51
CA LEU A 98 8.48 7.84 2.23
C LEU A 98 9.97 7.94 1.86
#